data_AF-A0A8A1LL19-F1
#
_entry.id   AF-A0A8A1LL19-F1
#
_cell.length_a   1.000
_cell.length_b   1.000
_cell.length_c   1.000
_cell.angle_alpha   90.00
_cell.angle_beta   90.00
_cell.angle_gamma   90.00
#
_symmetry.space_group_name_H-M   'P 1'
#
loop_
_entity.id
_entity.type
_entity.pdbx_description
1 polymer ?
#
loop_
_entity_poly.entity_id
_entity_poly.type
_entity_poly.pdbx_seq_one_letter_code
_entity_poly.pdbx_strand_id
1 'polypeptide(L)' 'MEARFADVEEIPLPPFWGGIRIVPESVEFWQGRKSRLHDRFRYVRIHGEVETGVETAKTFQWKIQRLSP' A
#
# COMPACT_ATOMS: atom_id res chain seq x y z
N MET A 1 28.98 22.63 -15.66
CA MET A 1 27.56 22.39 -15.31
C MET A 1 27.44 21.87 -13.87
N GLU A 2 28.15 22.39 -12.86
CA GLU A 2 28.01 21.89 -11.46
C GLU A 2 28.46 22.97 -10.45
N ALA A 3 27.65 23.99 -10.17
CA ALA A 3 28.05 25.07 -9.22
C ALA A 3 27.05 25.33 -8.08
N ARG A 4 25.83 24.79 -8.14
CA ARG A 4 24.75 25.23 -7.23
C ARG A 4 24.91 24.74 -5.79
N PHE A 5 25.66 23.66 -5.57
CA PHE A 5 25.88 23.04 -4.26
C PHE A 5 27.36 22.76 -3.98
N ALA A 6 28.28 23.39 -4.73
CA ALA A 6 29.71 23.06 -4.69
C ALA A 6 30.36 23.36 -3.33
N ASP A 7 29.88 24.39 -2.62
CA ASP A 7 30.39 24.83 -1.31
C ASP A 7 29.42 24.52 -0.16
N VAL A 8 28.44 23.64 -0.38
CA VAL A 8 27.43 23.28 0.61
C VAL A 8 27.82 21.95 1.25
N GLU A 9 28.20 21.98 2.52
CA GLU A 9 28.61 20.79 3.29
C GLU A 9 27.45 19.79 3.48
N GLU A 10 26.22 20.30 3.61
CA GLU A 10 25.01 19.48 3.72
C GLU A 10 23.87 20.05 2.85
N ILE A 11 23.41 19.27 1.87
CA ILE A 11 22.34 19.68 0.96
C ILE A 11 21.00 19.65 1.71
N PRO A 12 20.30 20.78 1.87
CA PRO A 12 19.07 20.82 2.63
C PRO A 12 17.95 20.08 1.89
N LEU A 13 17.15 19.34 2.65
CA LEU A 13 15.96 18.68 2.11
C LEU A 13 14.93 19.73 1.69
N PRO A 14 14.46 19.74 0.42
CA PRO A 14 13.41 20.66 0.01
C PRO A 14 12.14 20.44 0.83
N PRO A 15 11.42 21.51 1.24
CA PRO A 15 10.23 21.38 2.09
C PRO A 15 9.06 20.63 1.43
N PHE A 16 9.09 20.49 0.10
CA PHE A 16 8.13 19.70 -0.68
C PHE A 16 8.55 18.24 -0.88
N TRP A 17 9.78 17.87 -0.49
CA TRP A 17 10.30 16.51 -0.65
C TRP A 17 9.90 15.66 0.54
N GLY A 18 9.26 14.53 0.24
CA GLY A 18 8.74 13.62 1.25
C GLY A 18 8.14 12.39 0.58
N GLY A 19 7.37 11.61 1.35
CA GLY A 19 6.73 10.39 0.87
C GLY A 19 5.21 10.43 1.07
N ILE A 20 4.52 9.62 0.28
CA ILE A 20 3.09 9.33 0.45
C ILE A 20 2.95 7.87 0.90
N ARG A 21 2.10 7.62 1.89
CA ARG A 21 1.72 6.26 2.29
C ARG A 21 0.43 5.87 1.59
N ILE A 22 0.48 4.81 0.78
CA ILE A 22 -0.72 4.17 0.23
C ILE A 22 -1.20 3.12 1.22
N VAL A 23 -2.43 3.27 1.70
CA VAL A 23 -3.14 2.24 2.47
C VAL A 23 -4.00 1.45 1.48
N PRO A 24 -3.70 0.17 1.20
CA PRO A 24 -4.41 -0.55 0.16
C PRO A 24 -5.80 -0.94 0.61
N GLU A 25 -6.80 -0.65 -0.23
CA GLU A 25 -8.16 -1.20 -0.15
C GLU A 25 -8.24 -2.59 -0.79
N SER A 26 -7.36 -2.89 -1.75
CA SER A 26 -7.19 -4.25 -2.27
C SER A 26 -5.77 -4.51 -2.75
N VAL A 27 -5.37 -5.78 -2.72
CA VAL A 27 -4.10 -6.28 -3.24
C VAL A 27 -4.37 -7.55 -4.04
N GLU A 28 -3.81 -7.67 -5.24
CA GLU A 28 -3.93 -8.88 -6.06
C GLU A 28 -2.56 -9.51 -6.25
N PHE A 29 -2.46 -10.81 -5.93
CA PHE A 29 -1.33 -11.64 -6.24
C PHE A 29 -1.63 -12.44 -7.50
N TRP A 30 -0.82 -12.24 -8.53
CA TRP A 30 -0.92 -12.94 -9.80
C TRP A 30 0.30 -13.84 -9.98
N GLN A 31 0.07 -15.13 -10.21
CA GLN A 31 1.12 -16.11 -10.45
C GLN A 31 0.95 -16.79 -11.82
N GLY A 32 2.00 -16.69 -12.63
CA GLY A 32 2.06 -17.29 -13.96
C GLY A 32 2.08 -18.82 -13.91
N ARG A 33 1.36 -19.48 -14.83
CA ARG A 33 1.41 -20.94 -15.04
C ARG A 33 1.56 -21.25 -16.53
N LYS A 34 2.26 -22.35 -16.84
CA LYS A 34 2.51 -22.78 -18.23
C LYS A 34 1.23 -23.09 -19.01
N SER A 35 0.20 -23.58 -18.33
CA SER A 35 -1.11 -23.90 -18.92
C SER A 35 -1.96 -22.67 -19.26
N ARG A 36 -1.47 -21.44 -18.98
CA ARG A 36 -2.23 -20.17 -19.07
C ARG A 36 -3.40 -20.06 -18.08
N LEU A 37 -3.56 -21.03 -17.18
CA LEU A 37 -4.46 -20.95 -16.05
C LEU A 37 -3.72 -20.33 -14.85
N HIS A 38 -3.53 -19.02 -14.91
CA HIS A 38 -2.93 -18.20 -13.87
C HIS A 38 -3.65 -18.30 -12.52
N ASP A 39 -2.89 -18.36 -11.43
CA ASP A 39 -3.47 -18.26 -10.09
C ASP A 39 -3.60 -16.78 -9.73
N ARG A 40 -4.82 -16.36 -9.43
CA ARG A 40 -5.14 -14.97 -9.07
C ARG A 40 -5.84 -14.96 -7.72
N PHE A 41 -5.19 -14.35 -6.73
CA PHE A 41 -5.74 -14.18 -5.39
C PHE A 41 -5.87 -12.70 -5.07
N ARG A 42 -7.10 -12.23 -4.85
CA ARG A 42 -7.39 -10.86 -4.48
C ARG A 42 -7.75 -10.78 -3.00
N TYR A 43 -7.05 -9.92 -2.28
CA TYR A 43 -7.33 -9.49 -0.92
C TYR A 43 -8.11 -8.19 -0.99
N VAL A 44 -9.26 -8.14 -0.33
CA VAL A 44 -10.11 -6.95 -0.24
C VAL A 44 -10.30 -6.59 1.22
N ARG A 45 -10.05 -5.32 1.56
CA ARG A 45 -10.23 -4.79 2.90
C ARG A 45 -11.72 -4.67 3.20
N ILE A 46 -12.16 -5.27 4.29
CA ILE A 46 -13.51 -5.10 4.84
C ILE A 46 -13.37 -4.29 6.11
N HIS A 47 -13.94 -3.09 6.10
CA HIS A 47 -13.96 -2.21 7.26
C HIS A 47 -15.03 -2.68 8.25
N GLY A 48 -14.72 -2.55 9.53
CA GLY A 48 -15.65 -2.82 10.62
C GLY A 48 -15.39 -1.87 11.77
N GLU A 49 -16.28 -1.88 12.74
CA GLU A 49 -16.19 -1.08 13.94
C GLU A 49 -16.33 -2.00 15.14
N VAL A 50 -15.48 -1.79 16.15
CA VAL A 50 -15.62 -2.48 17.44
C VAL A 50 -16.03 -1.42 18.44
N GLU A 51 -17.24 -1.58 18.99
CA GLU A 51 -17.69 -0.78 20.11
C GLU A 51 -17.11 -1.37 21.39
N THR A 52 -16.25 -0.60 22.06
CA THR A 52 -15.95 -0.81 23.47
C THR A 52 -16.65 0.30 24.23
N GLY A 53 -17.23 0.03 25.41
CA GLY A 53 -18.21 0.91 26.08
C GLY A 53 -17.82 2.37 26.39
N VAL A 54 -16.66 2.84 25.93
CA VAL A 54 -16.19 4.23 26.01
C VAL A 54 -15.66 4.76 24.66
N GLU A 55 -15.36 3.91 23.67
CA GLU A 55 -14.80 4.32 22.37
C GLU A 55 -15.08 3.31 21.23
N THR A 56 -15.35 3.84 20.03
CA THR A 56 -15.50 3.04 18.80
C THR A 56 -14.17 2.97 18.06
N ALA A 57 -13.56 1.78 18.02
CA ALA A 57 -12.32 1.55 17.29
C ALA A 57 -12.61 1.10 15.85
N LYS A 58 -12.05 1.81 14.86
CA LYS A 58 -12.08 1.36 13.45
C LYS A 58 -11.15 0.16 13.29
N THR A 59 -11.68 -0.94 12.77
CA THR A 59 -10.92 -2.15 12.46
C THR A 59 -11.13 -2.55 11.01
N PHE A 60 -10.32 -3.49 10.53
CA PHE A 60 -10.55 -4.11 9.24
C PHE A 60 -10.14 -5.59 9.27
N GLN A 61 -10.73 -6.35 8.36
CA GLN A 61 -10.35 -7.72 8.07
C GLN A 61 -10.10 -7.87 6.56
N TRP A 62 -9.28 -8.85 6.18
CA TRP A 62 -9.06 -9.17 4.78
C TRP A 62 -10.00 -10.30 4.34
N LYS A 63 -10.76 -10.06 3.28
CA LYS A 63 -11.45 -11.12 2.53
C LYS A 63 -10.60 -11.53 1.34
N ILE A 64 -10.40 -12.83 1.18
CA ILE A 64 -9.60 -13.42 0.10
C ILE A 64 -10.53 -14.06 -0.92
N GLN A 65 -10.30 -13.79 -2.20
CA GLN A 65 -11.06 -14.36 -3.31
C GLN A 65 -10.09 -14.90 -4.37
N ARG A 66 -10.33 -16.13 -4.83
CA ARG A 66 -9.66 -16.64 -6.04
C ARG A 66 -10.44 -16.16 -7.26
N LEU A 67 -9.74 -15.59 -8.24
CA LEU A 67 -10.33 -15.11 -9.49
C LEU A 67 -10.00 -16.06 -10.64
N SER A 68 -10.81 -16.02 -11.69
CA SER A 68 -10.48 -16.70 -12.95
C SER A 68 -9.18 -16.13 -13.54
N PRO A 69 -8.32 -16.98 -14.13
CA PRO A 69 -7.06 -16.58 -14.77
C PRO A 69 -7.22 -15.49 -15.83
#